data_AF-A0A1Z5IKH7-F1
#
_entry.id   AF-A0A1Z5IKH7-F1
#
_cell.length_a   1.000
_cell.length_b   1.000
_cell.length_c   1.000
_cell.angle_alpha   90.00
_cell.angle_beta   90.00
_cell.angle_gamma   90.00
#
_symmetry.space_group_name_H-M   'P 1'
#
loop_
_entity.id
_entity.type
_entity.pdbx_description
1 polymer ?
#
loop_
_entity_poly.entity_id
_entity_poly.type
_entity_poly.pdbx_seq_one_letter_code
_entity_poly.pdbx_strand_id
1 'polypeptide(L)'
;MKSVKRYRWALLTLAVIVVAGLLMLPWQSLLVVANTWFMLGLVFLMGAAFFVLEKGHLFAGWRRRRRKGEEPLPEEKVPVREVGRLKNGPIVVNKYAWFCLINAIGLIVLGIAFTV
;
A
#
# COMPACT_ATOMS: atom_id res chain seq x y z
N MET A 1 -18.29 12.62 -13.47
CA MET A 1 -17.05 13.45 -13.41
C MET A 1 -16.52 13.79 -12.00
N LYS A 2 -17.27 13.62 -10.90
CA LYS A 2 -16.75 13.92 -9.54
C LYS A 2 -15.72 12.90 -9.02
N SER A 3 -15.87 11.61 -9.34
CA SER A 3 -14.95 10.55 -8.89
C SER A 3 -13.55 10.64 -9.52
N VAL A 4 -13.45 11.07 -10.78
CA VAL A 4 -12.16 11.21 -11.48
C VAL A 4 -11.29 12.30 -10.86
N LYS A 5 -11.89 13.42 -10.43
CA LYS A 5 -11.15 14.49 -9.71
C LYS A 5 -10.54 13.99 -8.39
N ARG A 6 -11.22 13.06 -7.70
CA ARG A 6 -10.75 12.50 -6.42
C ARG A 6 -9.48 11.68 -6.57
N TYR A 7 -9.34 10.94 -7.67
CA TYR A 7 -8.19 10.05 -7.92
C TYR A 7 -7.23 10.56 -9.00
N ARG A 8 -7.34 11.85 -9.37
CA ARG A 8 -6.56 12.44 -10.46
C ARG A 8 -5.05 12.23 -10.30
N TRP A 9 -4.54 12.33 -9.07
CA TRP A 9 -3.12 12.10 -8.78
C TRP A 9 -2.71 10.66 -9.03
N ALA A 10 -3.55 9.68 -8.65
CA ALA A 10 -3.27 8.26 -8.89
C ALA A 10 -3.26 7.92 -10.39
N LEU A 11 -4.19 8.51 -11.14
CA LEU A 11 -4.27 8.32 -12.58
C LEU A 11 -3.10 9.02 -13.31
N LEU A 12 -2.71 10.22 -12.87
CA LEU A 12 -1.55 10.91 -13.42
C LEU A 12 -0.26 10.13 -13.19
N THR A 13 -0.03 9.60 -11.98
CA THR A 13 1.18 8.80 -11.71
C THR A 13 1.19 7.52 -12.53
N LEU A 14 0.05 6.84 -12.66
CA LEU A 14 -0.06 5.64 -13.49
C LEU A 14 0.27 5.99 -14.95
N ALA A 15 -0.32 7.06 -15.49
CA ALA A 15 -0.06 7.50 -16.85
C ALA A 15 1.42 7.84 -17.08
N VAL A 16 2.06 8.54 -16.14
CA VAL A 16 3.49 8.87 -16.21
C VAL A 16 4.35 7.60 -16.22
N ILE A 17 4.07 6.62 -15.37
CA ILE A 17 4.82 5.35 -15.33
C ILE A 17 4.66 4.56 -16.63
N VAL A 18 3.45 4.52 -17.17
CA VAL A 18 3.18 3.84 -18.45
C VAL A 18 3.90 4.55 -19.60
N VAL A 19 3.81 5.88 -19.69
CA VAL A 19 4.52 6.65 -20.74
C VAL A 19 6.03 6.47 -20.61
N ALA A 20 6.58 6.51 -19.39
CA ALA A 20 8.01 6.27 -19.18
C ALA A 20 8.44 4.87 -19.65
N GLY A 21 7.64 3.83 -19.37
CA GLY A 21 7.91 2.48 -19.87
C GLY A 21 7.83 2.37 -21.39
N LEU A 22 6.85 3.04 -22.03
CA LEU A 22 6.74 3.08 -23.48
C LEU A 22 7.93 3.78 -24.14
N LEU A 23 8.44 4.86 -23.53
CA LEU A 23 9.64 5.57 -24.00
C LEU A 23 10.92 4.74 -23.88
N MET A 24 10.93 3.70 -23.04
CA MET A 24 12.07 2.77 -22.89
C MET A 24 12.09 1.65 -23.95
N LEU A 25 10.99 1.43 -24.69
CA LEU A 25 10.90 0.38 -25.71
C LEU A 25 11.97 0.44 -26.82
N PRO A 26 12.51 1.61 -27.25
CA PRO A 26 13.61 1.63 -28.22
C PRO A 26 14.92 1.04 -27.68
N TRP A 27 15.10 1.00 -26.36
CA TRP A 27 16.30 0.48 -25.70
C TRP A 27 16.12 -0.87 -25.02
N GLN A 28 14.89 -1.26 -24.70
CA GLN A 28 14.58 -2.45 -23.90
C GLN A 28 13.50 -3.29 -24.58
N SER A 29 13.54 -4.60 -24.39
CA SER A 29 12.48 -5.48 -24.91
C SER A 29 11.16 -5.22 -24.17
N LEU A 30 10.04 -5.46 -24.88
CA LEU A 30 8.70 -5.35 -24.31
C LEU A 30 8.56 -6.17 -23.02
N LEU A 31 9.17 -7.37 -22.98
CA LEU A 31 9.14 -8.26 -21.83
C LEU A 31 9.82 -7.65 -20.60
N VAL A 32 10.97 -6.97 -20.79
CA VAL A 32 11.66 -6.29 -19.68
C VAL A 32 10.82 -5.14 -19.13
N VAL A 33 10.18 -4.35 -20.01
CA VAL A 33 9.29 -3.25 -19.60
C VAL A 33 8.04 -3.78 -18.88
N ALA A 34 7.42 -4.84 -19.40
CA ALA A 34 6.25 -5.47 -18.81
C ALA A 34 6.54 -6.06 -17.42
N ASN A 35 7.68 -6.76 -17.28
CA ASN A 35 8.12 -7.28 -15.99
C ASN A 35 8.44 -6.15 -14.99
N THR A 36 9.00 -5.04 -15.47
CA THR A 36 9.25 -3.85 -14.64
C THR A 36 7.95 -3.24 -14.14
N TRP A 37 6.94 -3.08 -15.00
CA TRP A 37 5.60 -2.65 -14.58
C TRP A 37 4.99 -3.60 -13.56
N PHE A 38 5.09 -4.91 -13.77
CA PHE A 38 4.60 -5.91 -12.82
C PHE A 38 5.27 -5.76 -11.44
N MET A 39 6.60 -5.66 -11.41
CA MET A 39 7.37 -5.48 -10.16
C MET A 39 7.02 -4.17 -9.45
N LEU A 40 6.89 -3.06 -10.17
CA LEU A 40 6.44 -1.79 -9.60
C LEU A 40 5.02 -1.90 -9.04
N GLY A 41 4.14 -2.60 -9.76
CA GLY A 41 2.78 -2.89 -9.31
C GLY A 41 2.75 -3.64 -7.97
N LEU A 42 3.63 -4.61 -7.78
CA LEU A 42 3.77 -5.33 -6.50
C LEU A 42 4.25 -4.42 -5.36
N VAL A 43 5.20 -3.51 -5.62
CA VAL A 43 5.64 -2.53 -4.63
C VAL A 43 4.48 -1.63 -4.18
N PHE A 44 3.69 -1.13 -5.14
CA PHE A 44 2.48 -0.37 -4.81
C PHE A 44 1.45 -1.20 -4.04
N LEU A 45 1.29 -2.49 -4.37
CA LEU A 45 0.38 -3.39 -3.67
C LEU A 45 0.82 -3.58 -2.21
N MET A 46 2.12 -3.78 -1.96
CA MET A 46 2.67 -3.83 -0.61
C MET A 46 2.42 -2.53 0.16
N GLY A 47 2.63 -1.37 -0.48
CA GLY A 47 2.31 -0.07 0.11
C GLY A 47 0.83 0.09 0.44
N ALA A 48 -0.06 -0.35 -0.46
CA ALA A 48 -1.50 -0.36 -0.20
C ALA A 48 -1.86 -1.22 1.01
N ALA A 49 -1.32 -2.44 1.08
CA ALA A 49 -1.51 -3.33 2.22
C ALA A 49 -1.06 -2.67 3.52
N PHE A 50 0.12 -2.05 3.54
CA PHE A 50 0.62 -1.32 4.70
C PHE A 50 -0.35 -0.22 5.15
N PHE A 51 -0.81 0.65 4.25
CA PHE A 51 -1.73 1.74 4.61
C PHE A 51 -3.12 1.26 5.06
N VAL A 52 -3.60 0.13 4.52
CA VAL A 52 -4.85 -0.50 4.97
C VAL A 52 -4.68 -1.08 6.37
N LEU A 53 -3.58 -1.79 6.63
CA LEU A 53 -3.29 -2.43 7.91
C LEU A 53 -3.01 -1.39 9.02
N GLU A 54 -2.29 -0.31 8.70
CA GLU A 54 -2.04 0.81 9.62
C GLU A 54 -3.37 1.38 10.13
N LYS A 55 -4.34 1.61 9.23
CA LYS A 55 -5.68 2.10 9.58
C LYS A 55 -6.57 1.04 10.22
N GLY A 56 -6.25 -0.24 10.08
CA GLY A 56 -6.89 -1.35 10.79
C GLY A 56 -6.55 -1.40 12.28
N HIS A 57 -5.75 -0.44 12.81
CA HIS A 57 -5.33 -0.38 14.21
C HIS A 57 -4.71 -1.71 14.71
N LEU A 58 -4.13 -2.51 13.82
CA LEU A 58 -3.50 -3.78 14.15
C LEU A 58 -2.28 -3.59 15.06
N PHE A 59 -1.67 -2.41 15.00
CA PHE A 59 -0.58 -2.00 15.89
C PHE A 59 -1.07 -1.38 17.22
N ALA A 60 -2.38 -1.11 17.39
CA ALA A 60 -2.90 -0.59 18.65
C ALA A 60 -2.82 -1.67 19.74
N GLY A 61 -2.11 -1.36 20.84
CA GLY A 61 -1.87 -2.30 21.92
C GLY A 61 -0.78 -3.34 21.62
N TRP A 62 0.15 -3.07 20.69
CA TRP A 62 1.35 -3.89 20.48
C TRP A 62 2.19 -3.91 21.76
N ARG A 63 2.13 -5.04 22.50
CA ARG A 63 2.79 -5.20 23.78
C ARG A 63 4.22 -5.67 23.57
N ARG A 64 5.20 -4.91 24.07
CA ARG A 64 6.60 -5.32 24.12
C ARG A 64 6.71 -6.53 25.07
N ARG A 65 7.13 -7.69 24.57
CA ARG A 65 7.43 -8.87 25.39
C ARG A 65 8.71 -8.58 26.18
N ARG A 66 8.64 -8.53 27.52
CA ARG A 66 9.82 -8.32 28.39
C ARG A 66 10.72 -9.56 28.39
N ARG A 67 12.02 -9.35 28.55
CA ARG A 67 12.98 -10.42 28.88
C ARG A 67 13.06 -10.59 30.40
N LYS A 68 13.35 -11.81 30.87
CA LYS A 68 13.59 -12.07 32.30
C LYS A 68 14.80 -11.23 32.76
N GLY A 69 14.60 -10.38 33.77
CA GLY A 69 15.67 -9.57 34.39
C GLY A 69 15.60 -8.06 34.19
N GLU A 70 14.63 -7.52 33.42
CA GLU A 70 14.42 -6.07 33.31
C GLU A 70 13.63 -5.52 34.52
N GLU A 71 14.10 -4.41 35.10
CA GLU A 71 13.38 -3.67 36.14
C GLU A 71 11.98 -3.25 35.65
N PRO A 72 10.97 -3.30 36.52
CA PRO A 72 9.64 -2.91 36.12
C PRO A 72 9.55 -1.41 35.87
N LEU A 73 9.55 -1.03 34.59
CA LEU A 73 8.97 0.24 34.16
C LEU A 73 7.58 0.36 34.80
N PRO A 74 7.17 1.55 35.28
CA PRO A 74 5.85 1.77 35.83
C PRO A 74 4.83 1.20 34.85
N GLU A 75 4.01 0.25 35.32
CA GLU A 75 3.03 -0.43 34.47
C GLU A 75 2.03 0.59 33.97
N GLU A 76 2.30 1.18 32.81
CA GLU A 76 1.30 1.92 32.07
C GLU A 76 0.29 0.89 31.58
N LYS A 77 -0.75 0.68 32.39
CA LYS A 77 -1.84 -0.25 32.09
C LYS A 77 -2.42 0.19 30.76
N VAL A 78 -2.25 -0.66 29.74
CA VAL A 78 -2.85 -0.43 28.43
C VAL A 78 -4.36 -0.26 28.64
N PRO A 79 -4.97 0.86 28.19
CA PRO A 79 -6.40 1.11 28.38
C PRO A 79 -7.22 0.13 27.53
N VAL A 80 -7.56 -1.03 28.10
CA VAL A 80 -8.12 -2.20 27.40
C VAL A 80 -9.40 -1.84 26.65
N ARG A 81 -10.27 -1.02 27.26
CA ARG A 81 -11.55 -0.59 26.69
C ARG A 81 -11.37 0.35 25.49
N GLU A 82 -10.34 1.18 25.52
CA GLU A 82 -10.01 2.10 24.43
C GLU A 82 -9.37 1.36 23.26
N VAL A 83 -8.42 0.46 23.53
CA VAL A 83 -7.81 -0.42 22.51
C VAL A 83 -8.86 -1.32 21.86
N GLY A 84 -9.78 -1.89 22.64
CA GLY A 84 -10.89 -2.70 22.11
C GLY A 84 -11.82 -1.91 21.20
N ARG A 85 -12.16 -0.66 21.57
CA ARG A 85 -12.95 0.24 20.72
C ARG A 85 -12.23 0.59 19.42
N LEU A 86 -10.93 0.87 19.47
CA LEU A 86 -10.11 1.18 18.30
C LEU A 86 -9.98 -0.02 17.34
N LYS A 87 -9.77 -1.23 17.88
CA LYS A 87 -9.69 -2.46 17.09
C LYS A 87 -11.02 -2.85 16.44
N ASN A 88 -12.14 -2.55 17.08
CA ASN A 88 -13.49 -2.77 16.52
C ASN A 88 -13.94 -1.66 15.57
N GLY A 89 -13.10 -0.66 15.30
CA GLY A 89 -13.38 0.37 14.31
C GLY A 89 -13.47 -0.22 12.89
N PRO A 90 -14.26 0.39 11.99
CA PRO A 90 -14.32 -0.05 10.60
C PRO A 90 -12.97 0.11 9.91
N ILE A 91 -12.59 -0.87 9.07
CA ILE A 91 -11.40 -0.76 8.22
C ILE A 91 -11.71 0.22 7.10
N VAL A 92 -11.13 1.42 7.16
CA VAL A 92 -11.33 2.48 6.17
C VAL A 92 -10.14 2.57 5.23
N VAL A 93 -10.38 2.39 3.93
CA VAL A 93 -9.36 2.59 2.89
C VAL A 93 -9.13 4.09 2.68
N ASN A 94 -7.97 4.57 3.11
CA ASN A 94 -7.60 5.98 3.00
C ASN A 94 -7.28 6.40 1.55
N LYS A 95 -7.20 7.70 1.28
CA LYS A 95 -6.78 8.28 -0.01
C LYS A 95 -5.44 7.74 -0.49
N TYR A 96 -4.48 7.51 0.40
CA TYR A 96 -3.16 6.96 0.08
C TYR A 96 -3.24 5.47 -0.28
N ALA A 97 -4.03 4.69 0.45
CA ALA A 97 -4.27 3.28 0.12
C ALA A 97 -4.95 3.16 -1.26
N TRP A 98 -5.94 4.00 -1.55
CA TRP A 98 -6.57 4.06 -2.88
C TRP A 98 -5.58 4.46 -3.99
N PHE A 99 -4.70 5.42 -3.72
CA PHE A 99 -3.65 5.81 -4.66
C PHE A 99 -2.75 4.62 -4.99
N CYS A 100 -2.26 3.91 -3.97
CA CYS A 100 -1.43 2.72 -4.16
C CYS A 100 -2.19 1.59 -4.86
N LEU A 101 -3.45 1.33 -4.50
CA LEU A 101 -4.27 0.29 -5.12
C LEU A 101 -4.50 0.53 -6.61
N ILE A 102 -4.81 1.77 -7.01
CA ILE A 102 -5.05 2.11 -8.42
C ILE A 102 -3.77 1.89 -9.25
N ASN A 103 -2.62 2.36 -8.76
CA ASN A 103 -1.35 2.17 -9.45
C ASN A 103 -0.95 0.68 -9.48
N ALA A 104 -1.13 -0.04 -8.37
CA ALA A 104 -0.83 -1.46 -8.27
C ALA A 104 -1.64 -2.29 -9.28
N ILE A 105 -2.97 -2.17 -9.24
CA ILE A 105 -3.86 -2.92 -10.13
C ILE A 105 -3.59 -2.56 -11.58
N GLY A 106 -3.45 -1.27 -11.90
CA GLY A 106 -3.17 -0.82 -13.27
C GLY A 106 -1.87 -1.42 -13.83
N LEU A 107 -0.78 -1.35 -13.07
CA LEU A 107 0.53 -1.84 -13.51
C LEU A 107 0.61 -3.37 -13.55
N ILE A 108 -0.02 -4.08 -12.61
CA ILE A 108 -0.05 -5.55 -12.61
C ILE A 108 -0.83 -6.06 -13.83
N VAL A 109 -2.01 -5.50 -14.09
CA VAL A 109 -2.84 -5.90 -15.23
C VAL A 109 -2.11 -5.63 -16.56
N LEU A 110 -1.50 -4.46 -16.71
CA LEU A 110 -0.70 -4.14 -17.90
C LEU A 110 0.51 -5.08 -18.02
N GLY A 111 1.24 -5.31 -16.93
CA GLY A 111 2.37 -6.23 -16.91
C GLY A 111 1.99 -7.62 -17.38
N ILE A 112 0.90 -8.20 -16.85
CA ILE A 112 0.40 -9.51 -17.28
C ILE A 112 -0.01 -9.49 -18.75
N ALA A 113 -0.79 -8.48 -19.18
CA ALA A 113 -1.30 -8.39 -20.54
C ALA A 113 -0.21 -8.27 -21.62
N PHE A 114 0.95 -7.70 -21.29
CA PHE A 114 2.09 -7.59 -22.21
C PHE A 114 3.14 -8.69 -22.03
N THR A 115 3.02 -9.51 -20.98
CA THR A 115 3.92 -10.65 -20.74
C THR A 115 3.38 -11.95 -21.34
N VAL A 116 2.06 -12.12 -21.36
CA VAL A 116 1.36 -13.25 -22.03
C VAL A 116 1.37 -13.03 -23.54
#